data_AF-A0A0B5APK2-F1
#
_entry.id   AF-A0A0B5APK2-F1
#
_cell.length_a   1.000
_cell.length_b   1.000
_cell.length_c   1.000
_cell.angle_alpha   90.00
_cell.angle_beta   90.00
_cell.angle_gamma   90.00
#
_symmetry.space_group_name_H-M   'P 1'
#
loop_
_entity.id
_entity.type
_entity.pdbx_description
1 polymer ?
#
loop_
_entity_poly.entity_id
_entity_poly.type
_entity_poly.pdbx_seq_one_letter_code
_entity_poly.pdbx_strand_id
1 'polypeptide(L)' 'MYNGALAAAYAEEWWNRRNPAFPAFPVDCTNFVSQCLLAGGLVMRGYQMLQCFRLVM' A
#
# COMPACT_ATOMS: atom_id res chain seq x y z
N MET A 1 -16.06 4.04 2.13
CA MET A 1 -15.96 4.71 0.80
C MET A 1 -14.52 5.16 0.65
N TYR A 2 -13.94 5.04 -0.55
CA TYR A 2 -12.55 5.44 -0.78
C TYR A 2 -12.37 6.96 -0.70
N ASN A 3 -11.26 7.42 -0.12
CA ASN A 3 -10.87 8.82 -0.01
C ASN A 3 -9.45 9.02 -0.57
N GLY A 4 -9.37 9.63 -1.76
CA GLY A 4 -8.09 9.90 -2.43
C GLY A 4 -7.21 10.91 -1.69
N ALA A 5 -7.78 11.82 -0.88
CA ALA A 5 -6.99 12.77 -0.10
C ALA A 5 -6.21 12.07 1.02
N LEU A 6 -6.80 11.04 1.64
CA LEU A 6 -6.09 10.22 2.64
C LEU A 6 -4.99 9.37 2.00
N ALA A 7 -5.23 8.83 0.80
CA ALA A 7 -4.21 8.12 0.03
C ALA A 7 -3.04 9.04 -0.37
N ALA A 8 -3.33 10.27 -0.80
CA ALA A 8 -2.30 11.26 -1.12
C ALA A 8 -1.52 11.70 0.13
N ALA A 9 -2.20 11.95 1.25
CA ALA A 9 -1.53 12.29 2.50
C ALA A 9 -0.57 11.18 2.97
N TYR A 10 -0.98 9.91 2.83
CA TYR A 10 -0.11 8.78 3.09
C TYR A 10 1.11 8.76 2.15
N ALA A 11 0.91 9.01 0.85
CA ALA A 11 2.00 9.07 -0.10
C ALA A 11 3.02 10.17 0.25
N GLU A 12 2.56 11.38 0.60
CA GLU A 12 3.42 12.48 1.03
C GLU A 12 4.26 12.13 2.28
N GLU A 13 3.71 11.33 3.19
CA GLU A 13 4.41 10.92 4.40
C GLU A 13 5.52 9.89 4.13
N TRP A 14 5.27 8.96 3.19
CA TRP A 14 6.06 7.73 3.03
C TRP A 14 6.79 7.61 1.68
N TRP A 15 6.65 8.56 0.74
CA TRP A 15 7.28 8.42 -0.59
C TRP A 15 8.82 8.29 -0.55
N ASN A 16 9.48 8.88 0.46
CA ASN A 16 10.94 8.90 0.57
C ASN A 16 11.51 7.96 1.65
N ARG A 17 10.66 7.19 2.33
CA ARG A 17 11.08 6.33 3.45
C ARG A 17 10.16 5.12 3.61
N ARG A 18 10.70 4.04 4.15
CA ARG A 18 9.94 2.80 4.32
C ARG A 18 9.01 2.88 5.54
N ASN A 19 7.75 2.49 5.37
CA ASN A 19 6.85 2.21 6.48
C ASN A 19 7.18 0.85 7.12
N PRO A 20 7.64 0.80 8.39
CA PRO A 20 7.98 -0.45 9.07
C PRO A 20 6.79 -1.36 9.37
N ALA A 21 5.56 -0.86 9.23
CA ALA A 21 4.35 -1.68 9.38
C ALA A 21 4.13 -2.68 8.22
N PHE A 22 4.87 -2.53 7.11
CA PHE A 22 4.76 -3.36 5.92
C PHE A 22 6.05 -4.15 5.67
N PRO A 23 5.96 -5.34 5.04
CA PRO A 23 7.15 -6.06 4.61
C PRO A 23 7.97 -5.23 3.62
N ALA A 24 9.29 -5.41 3.64
CA ALA A 24 10.16 -4.85 2.61
C ALA A 24 10.30 -5.81 1.44
N PHE A 25 10.31 -5.23 0.25
CA PHE A 25 10.58 -5.94 -1.00
C PHE A 25 11.78 -5.31 -1.71
N PRO A 26 12.52 -6.07 -2.54
CA PRO A 26 13.58 -5.51 -3.37
C PRO A 26 13.09 -4.43 -4.35
N VAL A 27 11.84 -4.56 -4.81
CA VAL A 27 11.15 -3.57 -5.66
C VAL A 27 9.83 -3.22 -4.98
N ASP A 28 9.72 -1.99 -4.46
CA ASP A 28 8.70 -1.65 -3.45
C ASP A 28 7.51 -0.84 -4.01
N CYS A 29 7.50 -0.52 -5.30
CA CYS A 29 6.48 0.38 -5.87
C CYS A 29 5.05 -0.16 -5.71
N THR A 30 4.84 -1.46 -5.94
CA THR A 30 3.53 -2.11 -5.78
C THR A 30 3.10 -2.18 -4.31
N ASN A 31 4.06 -2.42 -3.41
CA ASN A 31 3.82 -2.41 -1.97
C ASN A 31 3.42 -1.00 -1.51
N PHE A 32 4.15 0.02 -1.93
CA PHE A 32 3.85 1.42 -1.63
C PHE A 32 2.46 1.84 -2.14
N VAL A 33 2.11 1.54 -3.39
CA VAL A 33 0.78 1.85 -3.93
C VAL A 33 -0.32 1.13 -3.15
N SER A 34 -0.11 -0.14 -2.78
CA SER A 34 -1.08 -0.90 -1.97
C SER A 34 -1.31 -0.26 -0.60
N GLN A 35 -0.26 0.31 0.00
CA GLN A 35 -0.35 1.05 1.26
C GLN A 35 -1.17 2.33 1.12
N CYS A 36 -0.94 3.11 0.05
CA CYS A 36 -1.71 4.32 -0.22
C CYS A 36 -3.20 4.01 -0.40
N LEU A 37 -3.53 2.93 -1.11
CA LEU A 37 -4.92 2.50 -1.31
C LEU A 37 -5.58 2.08 0.01
N LEU A 38 -4.86 1.33 0.85
CA LEU A 38 -5.33 0.94 2.18
C LEU A 38 -5.60 2.17 3.06
N ALA A 39 -4.67 3.13 3.11
CA ALA A 39 -4.82 4.38 3.84
C ALA A 39 -6.00 5.23 3.32
N GLY A 40 -6.27 5.15 2.01
CA GLY A 40 -7.45 5.74 1.38
C GLY A 40 -8.78 5.03 1.72
N GLY A 41 -8.77 3.97 2.53
CA GLY A 41 -9.99 3.27 2.96
C GLY A 41 -10.55 2.29 1.93
N LEU A 42 -9.73 1.84 0.97
CA LEU A 42 -10.09 0.68 0.15
C LEU A 42 -10.07 -0.59 1.01
N VAL A 43 -11.24 -1.18 1.19
CA VAL A 43 -11.38 -2.49 1.84
C VAL A 43 -11.05 -3.56 0.81
N MET A 44 -9.93 -4.23 1.04
CA MET A 44 -9.42 -5.28 0.19
C MET A 44 -10.27 -6.56 0.34
N ARG A 45 -11.13 -6.90 -0.63
CA ARG A 45 -11.99 -8.11 -0.60
C ARG A 45 -11.51 -9.20 -1.57
N GLY A 46 -11.27 -10.42 -1.06
CA GLY A 46 -11.06 -11.65 -1.87
C GLY A 46 -9.63 -12.23 -1.89
N TYR A 47 -9.46 -13.37 -2.58
CA TYR A 47 -8.18 -14.09 -2.75
C TYR A 47 -7.14 -13.33 -3.60
N GLN A 48 -7.57 -12.28 -4.31
CA GLN A 48 -6.74 -11.45 -5.19
C GLN A 48 -5.79 -10.50 -4.42
N MET A 49 -5.90 -10.38 -3.09
CA MET A 49 -5.10 -9.42 -2.31
C MET A 49 -4.20 -9.97 -1.22
N LEU A 50 -4.25 -11.28 -0.93
CA LEU A 50 -3.19 -11.92 -0.14
C LEU A 50 -1.91 -12.16 -0.95
N GLN A 51 -1.93 -11.88 -2.26
CA GLN A 51 -0.77 -11.93 -3.14
C GLN A 51 -0.09 -10.59 -3.40
N CYS A 52 -0.66 -9.43 -3.07
CA CYS A 52 0.12 -8.18 -3.07
C CYS A 52 1.08 -8.07 -1.87
N PHE A 53 0.77 -8.76 -0.76
CA PHE A 53 1.70 -8.90 0.38
C PHE A 53 2.66 -10.09 0.25
N ARG A 54 2.47 -10.99 -0.72
CA ARG A 54 3.24 -12.26 -0.80
C ARG A 54 3.72 -12.66 -2.21
N LEU A 55 3.42 -11.90 -3.26
CA LEU A 55 3.66 -12.33 -4.64
C LEU A 55 4.04 -11.20 -5.60
N VAL A 56 4.87 -10.28 -5.13
CA VAL A 56 5.83 -9.59 -6.00
C VAL A 56 7.23 -10.02 -5.55
N MET A 57 7.53 -11.30 -5.79
CA MET A 57 8.87 -11.65 -6.27
C MET A 57 9.02 -11.13 -7.69
#